data_AF-A0A7C5XMZ4-F1
#
_entry.id   AF-A0A7C5XMZ4-F1
#
_cell.length_a   1.000
_cell.length_b   1.000
_cell.length_c   1.000
_cell.angle_alpha   90.00
_cell.angle_beta   90.00
_cell.angle_gamma   90.00
#
_symmetry.space_group_name_H-M   'P 1'
#
loop_
_entity.id
_entity.type
_entity.pdbx_description
1 polymer ?
#
loop_
_entity_poly.entity_id
_entity_poly.type
_entity_poly.pdbx_seq_one_letter_code
_entity_poly.pdbx_strand_id
1 'polypeptide(L)'
;MSDVVGFAIAFIKGLHHRELLPDAEPDVSRRNFYLARDMRVLPPVGKLGGYHSRFIAWFDRLNDLVYFPANIRFTKPGDKGAEPINVVFGDASAEVALRMLEREGYAVQVSLAYTRANKTDVFSGEVYALERVMLELESKGSKDLSGVKGAVTQALDALGSYVESPIVIFSGNKSYYVVLELPKPIRAGEYDIRDRLGVVVRRVSLGEVHRALYELIVRRYLRNDNGITRYLDNQVAEPKRLLRIPGFRHEVSGQPAQLLDTDLHPIDLDPSVMDRAVLTKDALTDVWSLIYALDAPRTGRKAVMSTNPRRDTKWDCLT
;
A
#
# COMPACT_ATOMS: atom_id res chain seq x y z
N MET A 1 4.77 -8.20 -26.58
CA MET A 1 5.05 -7.06 -25.68
C MET A 1 3.87 -6.98 -24.73
N SER A 2 4.07 -7.26 -23.44
CA SER A 2 2.99 -7.11 -22.45
C SER A 2 2.61 -5.62 -22.35
N ASP A 3 1.32 -5.30 -22.41
CA ASP A 3 0.84 -3.92 -22.31
C ASP A 3 1.00 -3.41 -20.87
N VAL A 4 2.08 -2.65 -20.61
CA VAL A 4 2.39 -2.06 -19.30
C VAL A 4 1.22 -1.26 -18.77
N VAL A 5 0.53 -0.52 -19.64
CA VAL A 5 -0.62 0.31 -19.25
C VAL A 5 -1.83 -0.55 -18.90
N GLY A 6 -2.11 -1.59 -19.68
CA GLY A 6 -3.15 -2.56 -19.36
C GLY A 6 -2.94 -3.21 -17.98
N PHE A 7 -1.72 -3.67 -17.70
CA PHE A 7 -1.34 -4.18 -16.39
C PHE A 7 -1.50 -3.11 -15.29
N ALA A 8 -1.02 -1.89 -15.52
CA ALA A 8 -1.10 -0.79 -14.56
C ALA A 8 -2.54 -0.44 -14.19
N ILE A 9 -3.46 -0.41 -15.15
CA ILE A 9 -4.88 -0.18 -14.90
C ILE A 9 -5.46 -1.30 -14.02
N ALA A 10 -5.19 -2.56 -14.35
CA ALA A 10 -5.62 -3.69 -13.54
C ALA A 10 -5.04 -3.63 -12.12
N PHE A 11 -3.76 -3.26 -11.99
CA PHE A 11 -3.05 -3.14 -10.72
C PHE A 11 -3.57 -1.99 -9.84
N ILE A 12 -3.96 -0.86 -10.45
CA ILE A 12 -4.60 0.27 -9.77
C ILE A 12 -6.00 -0.11 -9.28
N LYS A 13 -6.79 -0.78 -10.13
CA LYS A 13 -8.10 -1.30 -9.73
C LYS A 13 -7.95 -2.28 -8.57
N GLY A 14 -7.04 -3.23 -8.68
CA GLY A 14 -6.90 -4.31 -7.72
C GLY A 14 -8.07 -5.31 -7.79
N LEU A 15 -7.93 -6.39 -7.03
CA LEU A 15 -8.79 -7.56 -7.07
C LEU A 15 -10.23 -7.23 -6.63
N HIS A 16 -10.38 -6.38 -5.62
CA HIS A 16 -11.65 -6.21 -4.90
C HIS A 16 -12.45 -4.96 -5.27
N HIS A 17 -12.02 -4.18 -6.27
CA HIS A 17 -12.67 -2.88 -6.54
C HIS A 17 -14.14 -3.02 -6.90
N ARG A 18 -14.51 -4.05 -7.68
CA ARG A 18 -15.91 -4.28 -8.08
C ARG A 18 -16.82 -4.58 -6.90
N GLU A 19 -16.30 -5.22 -5.86
CA GLU A 19 -17.04 -5.48 -4.62
C GLU A 19 -17.28 -4.18 -3.81
N LEU A 20 -16.37 -3.21 -3.92
CA LEU A 20 -16.43 -1.95 -3.19
C LEU A 20 -17.16 -0.83 -3.93
N LEU A 21 -17.24 -0.91 -5.27
CA LEU A 21 -17.93 0.08 -6.09
C LEU A 21 -19.41 0.30 -5.70
N PRO A 22 -20.20 -0.71 -5.28
CA PRO A 22 -21.56 -0.51 -4.81
C PRO A 22 -21.69 0.44 -3.62
N ASP A 23 -20.68 0.48 -2.75
CA ASP A 23 -20.65 1.34 -1.55
C ASP A 23 -20.22 2.78 -1.86
N ALA A 24 -19.66 3.00 -3.05
CA ALA A 24 -19.38 4.32 -3.59
C ALA A 24 -20.54 4.78 -4.49
N GLU A 25 -21.02 6.00 -4.29
CA GLU A 25 -22.12 6.55 -5.10
C GLU A 25 -21.62 7.57 -6.13
N PRO A 26 -22.42 7.80 -7.19
CA PRO A 26 -22.47 9.07 -7.89
C PRO A 26 -23.64 9.99 -7.45
N ASP A 27 -24.52 9.55 -6.53
CA ASP A 27 -25.73 10.27 -6.11
C ASP A 27 -25.41 11.47 -5.20
N VAL A 28 -25.68 12.66 -5.74
CA VAL A 28 -25.36 13.98 -5.19
C VAL A 28 -26.24 14.35 -3.99
N SER A 29 -27.31 13.58 -3.73
CA SER A 29 -28.32 13.87 -2.69
C SER A 29 -28.01 13.24 -1.34
N ARG A 30 -27.11 12.25 -1.31
CA ARG A 30 -26.62 11.59 -0.09
C ARG A 30 -25.13 11.90 0.01
N ARG A 31 -24.62 12.24 1.20
CA ARG A 31 -23.19 12.56 1.37
C ARG A 31 -22.33 11.29 1.19
N ASN A 32 -22.06 10.92 -0.06
CA ASN A 32 -21.32 9.73 -0.45
C ASN A 32 -20.12 10.10 -1.34
N PHE A 33 -19.07 9.30 -1.24
CA PHE A 33 -17.72 9.60 -1.73
C PHE A 33 -17.40 8.81 -3.01
N TYR A 34 -16.29 9.16 -3.65
CA TYR A 34 -15.71 8.41 -4.77
C TYR A 34 -14.68 7.41 -4.28
N LEU A 35 -14.81 6.15 -4.70
CA LEU A 35 -13.79 5.13 -4.51
C LEU A 35 -12.61 5.42 -5.43
N ALA A 36 -11.40 5.32 -4.88
CA ALA A 36 -10.20 5.69 -5.60
C ALA A 36 -8.94 4.99 -5.07
N ARG A 37 -7.78 5.34 -5.65
CA ARG A 37 -6.44 5.08 -5.11
C ARG A 37 -5.63 6.36 -4.99
N ASP A 38 -4.79 6.43 -3.97
CA ASP A 38 -3.74 7.43 -3.91
C ASP A 38 -2.61 7.02 -4.88
N MET A 39 -2.18 7.96 -5.69
CA MET A 39 -1.13 7.80 -6.69
C MET A 39 0.05 8.71 -6.38
N ARG A 40 1.23 8.30 -6.82
CA ARG A 40 2.39 9.18 -6.90
C ARG A 40 3.14 8.97 -8.20
N VAL A 41 3.59 10.08 -8.75
CA VAL A 41 4.42 10.11 -9.94
C VAL A 41 5.72 10.84 -9.63
N LEU A 42 6.85 10.26 -10.04
CA LEU A 42 8.18 10.86 -9.91
C LEU A 42 8.82 11.03 -11.29
N PRO A 43 9.43 12.19 -11.57
CA PRO A 43 10.10 12.47 -12.82
C PRO A 43 11.35 11.59 -12.98
N PRO A 44 11.77 11.25 -14.22
CA PRO A 44 12.98 10.46 -14.46
C PRO A 44 14.25 11.20 -14.01
N VAL A 45 15.34 10.44 -13.88
CA VAL A 45 16.67 10.96 -13.54
C VAL A 45 17.01 12.19 -14.37
N GLY A 46 17.48 13.25 -13.72
CA GLY A 46 17.90 14.49 -14.38
C GLY A 46 16.75 15.41 -14.81
N LYS A 47 15.48 14.99 -14.72
CA LYS A 47 14.32 15.87 -14.85
C LYS A 47 13.77 16.20 -13.45
N LEU A 48 13.56 17.49 -13.17
CA LEU A 48 12.85 17.98 -11.98
C LEU A 48 13.27 17.28 -10.66
N GLY A 49 14.58 17.23 -10.39
CA GLY A 49 15.12 16.49 -9.24
C GLY A 49 14.47 16.86 -7.91
N GLY A 50 13.98 15.85 -7.18
CA GLY A 50 13.28 16.00 -5.89
C GLY A 50 11.79 16.37 -6.01
N TYR A 51 11.30 16.70 -7.20
CA TYR A 51 9.88 16.91 -7.42
C TYR A 51 9.12 15.58 -7.43
N HIS A 52 7.87 15.62 -7.01
CA HIS A 52 6.90 14.56 -7.25
C HIS A 52 5.49 15.14 -7.27
N SER A 53 4.58 14.39 -7.87
CA SER A 53 3.16 14.66 -7.81
C SER A 53 2.46 13.57 -7.02
N ARG A 54 1.52 13.96 -6.16
CA ARG A 54 0.56 13.04 -5.53
C ARG A 54 -0.83 13.43 -5.98
N PHE A 55 -1.62 12.42 -6.33
CA PHE A 55 -3.00 12.65 -6.74
C PHE A 55 -3.89 11.43 -6.53
N ILE A 56 -5.18 11.59 -6.79
CA ILE A 56 -6.18 10.53 -6.67
C ILE A 56 -6.55 9.97 -8.05
N ALA A 57 -6.57 8.64 -8.17
CA ALA A 57 -7.11 7.92 -9.32
C ALA A 57 -8.52 7.42 -8.99
N TRP A 58 -9.55 8.07 -9.52
CA TRP A 58 -10.96 7.74 -9.24
C TRP A 58 -11.46 6.59 -10.08
N PHE A 59 -12.35 5.79 -9.51
CA PHE A 59 -13.03 4.73 -10.25
C PHE A 59 -14.41 5.17 -10.68
N ASP A 60 -14.72 4.86 -11.93
CA ASP A 60 -16.06 5.00 -12.48
C ASP A 60 -16.77 3.65 -12.47
N ARG A 61 -17.81 3.61 -11.64
CA ARG A 61 -18.65 2.44 -11.44
C ARG A 61 -19.37 2.00 -12.71
N LEU A 62 -19.80 2.93 -13.56
CA LEU A 62 -20.68 2.62 -14.70
C LEU A 62 -19.91 2.08 -15.89
N ASN A 63 -18.73 2.65 -16.14
CA ASN A 63 -17.92 2.33 -17.32
C ASN A 63 -16.75 1.41 -17.00
N ASP A 64 -16.55 1.05 -15.73
CA ASP A 64 -15.38 0.29 -15.25
C ASP A 64 -14.06 0.96 -15.69
N LEU A 65 -13.99 2.29 -15.55
CA LEU A 65 -12.85 3.10 -15.94
C LEU A 65 -12.11 3.67 -14.73
N VAL A 66 -10.85 4.02 -14.93
CA VAL A 66 -10.05 4.79 -13.98
C VAL A 66 -9.78 6.17 -14.58
N TYR A 67 -10.03 7.21 -13.79
CA TYR A 67 -9.81 8.60 -14.17
C TYR A 67 -8.67 9.21 -13.35
N PHE A 68 -7.77 9.90 -14.04
CA PHE A 68 -6.79 10.77 -13.40
C PHE A 68 -7.28 12.23 -13.48
N PRO A 69 -6.78 13.13 -12.61
CA PRO A 69 -7.08 14.54 -12.72
C PRO A 69 -6.51 15.07 -14.03
N ALA A 70 -7.23 15.98 -14.69
CA ALA A 70 -6.80 16.55 -15.97
C ALA A 70 -5.46 17.31 -15.89
N ASN A 71 -5.10 17.77 -14.69
CA ASN A 71 -3.84 18.41 -14.37
C ASN A 71 -3.29 17.85 -13.06
N ILE A 72 -2.02 17.46 -13.06
CA ILE A 72 -1.29 17.10 -11.86
C ILE A 72 -0.19 18.10 -11.54
N ARG A 73 -0.04 18.41 -10.26
CA ARG A 73 0.94 19.40 -9.78
C ARG A 73 2.14 18.70 -9.16
N PHE A 74 3.30 18.88 -9.76
CA PHE A 74 4.59 18.52 -9.19
C PHE A 74 5.03 19.58 -8.19
N THR A 75 5.42 19.13 -7.01
CA THR A 75 5.98 19.95 -5.94
C THR A 75 7.28 19.33 -5.47
N LYS A 76 8.15 20.12 -4.83
CA LYS A 76 9.40 19.66 -4.23
C LYS A 76 9.37 19.88 -2.72
N PRO A 77 8.80 18.93 -1.95
CA PRO A 77 8.72 19.09 -0.50
C PRO A 77 10.10 19.26 0.12
N GLY A 78 10.20 20.21 1.05
CA GLY A 78 11.46 20.59 1.70
C GLY A 78 12.19 21.77 1.02
N ASP A 79 11.76 22.20 -0.17
CA ASP A 79 12.33 23.36 -0.86
C ASP A 79 11.29 24.48 -0.96
N LYS A 80 11.36 25.47 -0.06
CA LYS A 80 10.38 26.56 0.03
C LYS A 80 10.43 27.53 -1.17
N GLY A 81 11.53 27.54 -1.93
CA GLY A 81 11.71 28.39 -3.10
C GLY A 81 11.32 27.72 -4.42
N ALA A 82 10.96 26.43 -4.39
CA ALA A 82 10.62 25.67 -5.57
C ALA A 82 9.20 26.01 -6.06
N GLU A 83 9.10 26.52 -7.29
CA GLU A 83 7.81 26.76 -7.92
C GLU A 83 7.13 25.47 -8.36
N PRO A 84 5.82 25.29 -8.11
CA PRO A 84 5.10 24.11 -8.57
C PRO A 84 5.02 24.05 -10.10
N ILE A 85 5.13 22.84 -10.65
CA ILE A 85 5.05 22.60 -12.09
C ILE A 85 3.78 21.80 -12.38
N ASN A 86 2.96 22.28 -13.31
CA ASN A 86 1.73 21.61 -13.70
C ASN A 86 1.97 20.80 -14.97
N VAL A 87 1.53 19.54 -14.96
CA VAL A 87 1.50 18.68 -16.14
C VAL A 87 0.05 18.41 -16.49
N VAL A 88 -0.32 18.74 -17.73
CA VAL A 88 -1.69 18.60 -18.24
C VAL A 88 -1.81 17.27 -18.98
N PHE A 89 -2.73 16.43 -18.51
CA PHE A 89 -3.16 15.21 -19.21
C PHE A 89 -4.36 15.48 -20.14
N GLY A 90 -5.14 16.54 -19.86
CA GLY A 90 -6.44 16.80 -20.50
C GLY A 90 -7.57 15.99 -19.84
N ASP A 91 -8.79 16.03 -20.37
CA ASP A 91 -9.92 15.19 -19.93
C ASP A 91 -9.72 13.73 -20.37
N ALA A 92 -8.63 13.12 -19.93
CA ALA A 92 -8.15 11.86 -20.42
C ALA A 92 -8.39 10.74 -19.40
N SER A 93 -8.73 9.54 -19.88
CA SER A 93 -8.72 8.34 -19.05
C SER A 93 -7.33 8.11 -18.47
N ALA A 94 -7.25 7.37 -17.36
CA ALA A 94 -5.96 6.99 -16.78
C ALA A 94 -5.04 6.29 -17.80
N GLU A 95 -5.60 5.58 -18.79
CA GLU A 95 -4.85 4.95 -19.86
C GLU A 95 -3.98 5.94 -20.64
N VAL A 96 -4.56 7.06 -21.10
CA VAL A 96 -3.84 8.07 -21.87
C VAL A 96 -2.72 8.70 -21.05
N ALA A 97 -3.01 9.02 -19.78
CA ALA A 97 -2.02 9.57 -18.86
C ALA A 97 -0.89 8.57 -18.60
N LEU A 98 -1.21 7.30 -18.35
CA LEU A 98 -0.23 6.24 -18.13
C LEU A 98 0.65 5.98 -19.36
N ARG A 99 0.09 5.98 -20.58
CA ARG A 99 0.87 5.88 -21.83
C ARG A 99 1.87 7.04 -21.97
N MET A 100 1.45 8.25 -21.63
CA MET A 100 2.36 9.40 -21.62
C MET A 100 3.46 9.24 -20.55
N LEU A 101 3.09 8.88 -19.33
CA LEU A 101 4.04 8.67 -18.24
C LEU A 101 5.06 7.57 -18.55
N GLU A 102 4.61 6.47 -19.15
CA GLU A 102 5.45 5.35 -19.59
C GLU A 102 6.46 5.83 -20.64
N ARG A 103 5.97 6.48 -21.71
CA ARG A 103 6.80 7.00 -22.81
C ARG A 103 7.86 7.98 -22.32
N GLU A 104 7.48 8.86 -21.40
CA GLU A 104 8.37 9.89 -20.84
C GLU A 104 9.28 9.36 -19.72
N GLY A 105 9.13 8.09 -19.33
CA GLY A 105 10.00 7.40 -18.38
C GLY A 105 9.74 7.76 -16.92
N TYR A 106 8.55 8.20 -16.56
CA TYR A 106 8.19 8.49 -15.17
C TYR A 106 8.08 7.22 -14.33
N ALA A 107 8.37 7.35 -13.04
CA ALA A 107 8.00 6.35 -12.05
C ALA A 107 6.54 6.55 -11.63
N VAL A 108 5.78 5.46 -11.54
CA VAL A 108 4.39 5.47 -11.08
C VAL A 108 4.24 4.55 -9.88
N GLN A 109 3.54 5.03 -8.86
CA GLN A 109 3.27 4.33 -7.62
C GLN A 109 1.79 4.44 -7.24
N VAL A 110 1.25 3.42 -6.58
CA VAL A 110 -0.15 3.31 -6.16
C VAL A 110 -0.27 2.84 -4.71
N SER A 111 -1.27 3.32 -3.96
CA SER A 111 -1.50 2.91 -2.58
C SER A 111 -1.91 1.44 -2.44
N LEU A 112 -1.50 0.81 -1.32
CA LEU A 112 -1.90 -0.56 -0.96
C LEU A 112 -3.39 -0.67 -0.60
N ALA A 113 -3.98 0.40 -0.06
CA ALA A 113 -5.39 0.47 0.30
C ALA A 113 -6.21 1.29 -0.69
N TYR A 114 -7.52 1.02 -0.72
CA TYR A 114 -8.50 1.87 -1.38
C TYR A 114 -8.72 3.15 -0.59
N THR A 115 -8.96 4.22 -1.33
CA THR A 115 -9.17 5.57 -0.81
C THR A 115 -10.63 5.97 -0.98
N ARG A 116 -11.17 6.62 0.05
CA ARG A 116 -12.39 7.44 0.00
C ARG A 116 -11.97 8.88 -0.28
N ALA A 117 -12.49 9.45 -1.35
CA ALA A 117 -12.18 10.82 -1.77
C ALA A 117 -13.43 11.57 -2.22
N ASN A 118 -13.48 12.88 -2.02
CA ASN A 118 -14.40 13.73 -2.75
C ASN A 118 -13.80 14.09 -4.11
N LYS A 119 -14.64 14.49 -5.08
CA LYS A 119 -14.14 14.97 -6.40
C LYS A 119 -13.25 16.22 -6.30
N THR A 120 -13.40 16.99 -5.22
CA THR A 120 -12.55 18.15 -4.91
C THR A 120 -11.20 17.75 -4.30
N ASP A 121 -11.08 16.53 -3.78
CA ASP A 121 -9.85 16.05 -3.16
C ASP A 121 -8.93 15.54 -4.26
N VAL A 122 -7.94 16.33 -4.65
CA VAL A 122 -7.08 15.99 -5.79
C VAL A 122 -5.80 15.28 -5.34
N PHE A 123 -5.33 15.48 -4.10
CA PHE A 123 -3.97 15.10 -3.66
C PHE A 123 -3.86 13.78 -2.87
N SER A 124 -4.81 13.50 -1.98
CA SER A 124 -4.90 12.28 -1.15
C SER A 124 -6.27 12.24 -0.47
N GLY A 125 -6.84 11.06 -0.26
CA GLY A 125 -8.10 10.89 0.48
C GLY A 125 -7.93 10.09 1.78
N GLU A 126 -9.03 9.64 2.38
CA GLU A 126 -8.98 8.79 3.58
C GLU A 126 -8.89 7.30 3.21
N VAL A 127 -8.22 6.50 4.04
CA VAL A 127 -8.19 5.05 3.82
C VAL A 127 -9.61 4.49 4.01
N TYR A 128 -10.14 3.85 2.98
CA TYR A 128 -11.51 3.33 2.96
C TYR A 128 -11.56 1.82 3.22
N ALA A 129 -10.72 1.07 2.53
CA ALA A 129 -10.64 -0.38 2.69
C ALA A 129 -9.21 -0.87 2.44
N LEU A 130 -8.75 -1.80 3.29
CA LEU A 130 -7.49 -2.49 3.07
C LEU A 130 -7.68 -3.58 2.02
N GLU A 131 -6.69 -3.73 1.15
CA GLU A 131 -6.68 -4.76 0.11
C GLU A 131 -5.37 -5.54 0.14
N ARG A 132 -4.25 -4.82 0.21
CA ARG A 132 -2.92 -5.40 0.13
C ARG A 132 -2.14 -5.23 1.42
N VAL A 133 -1.22 -6.16 1.64
CA VAL A 133 -0.12 -6.00 2.59
C VAL A 133 1.19 -6.18 1.82
N MET A 134 2.19 -5.36 2.14
CA MET A 134 3.49 -5.39 1.48
C MET A 134 4.60 -5.58 2.51
N LEU A 135 5.61 -6.33 2.13
CA LEU A 135 6.92 -6.36 2.75
C LEU A 135 7.90 -5.68 1.79
N GLU A 136 8.67 -4.70 2.25
CA GLU A 136 9.79 -4.15 1.50
C GLU A 136 11.09 -4.66 2.11
N LEU A 137 11.85 -5.39 1.31
CA LEU A 137 13.18 -5.87 1.65
C LEU A 137 14.20 -5.00 0.92
N GLU A 138 15.03 -4.30 1.68
CA GLU A 138 15.98 -3.33 1.14
C GLU A 138 17.39 -3.54 1.73
N SER A 139 18.40 -3.28 0.89
CA SER A 139 19.77 -3.18 1.38
C SER A 139 20.01 -1.87 2.12
N LYS A 140 20.41 -1.97 3.40
CA LYS A 140 20.77 -0.83 4.26
C LYS A 140 22.15 -0.29 3.93
N GLY A 141 22.27 0.36 2.77
CA GLY A 141 23.47 1.11 2.37
C GLY A 141 24.49 0.34 1.52
N SER A 142 24.21 -0.90 1.13
CA SER A 142 25.02 -1.63 0.14
C SER A 142 24.34 -1.69 -1.23
N LYS A 143 25.13 -1.59 -2.30
CA LYS A 143 24.65 -1.88 -3.66
C LYS A 143 24.57 -3.38 -3.96
N ASP A 144 25.19 -4.21 -3.12
CA ASP A 144 25.04 -5.65 -3.21
C ASP A 144 23.66 -6.07 -2.70
N LEU A 145 22.91 -6.73 -3.57
CA LEU A 145 21.56 -7.24 -3.31
C LEU A 145 21.55 -8.74 -3.05
N SER A 146 22.70 -9.43 -3.04
CA SER A 146 22.79 -10.88 -2.83
C SER A 146 22.08 -11.33 -1.54
N GLY A 147 22.37 -10.64 -0.42
CA GLY A 147 21.73 -10.90 0.87
C GLY A 147 20.23 -10.58 0.89
N VAL A 148 19.81 -9.54 0.15
CA VAL A 148 18.39 -9.19 0.02
C VAL A 148 17.66 -10.26 -0.79
N LYS A 149 18.22 -10.70 -1.92
CA LYS A 149 17.66 -11.80 -2.73
C LYS A 149 17.49 -13.07 -1.90
N GLY A 150 18.52 -13.46 -1.14
CA GLY A 150 18.43 -14.62 -0.25
C GLY A 150 17.32 -14.48 0.80
N ALA A 151 17.14 -13.29 1.36
CA ALA A 151 16.05 -13.00 2.29
C ALA A 151 14.66 -13.03 1.62
N VAL A 152 14.54 -12.57 0.37
CA VAL A 152 13.30 -12.68 -0.39
C VAL A 152 12.97 -14.15 -0.64
N THR A 153 13.91 -14.97 -1.12
CA THR A 153 13.68 -16.41 -1.35
C THR A 153 13.22 -17.11 -0.07
N GLN A 154 13.89 -16.86 1.06
CA GLN A 154 13.47 -17.41 2.36
C GLN A 154 12.07 -16.96 2.77
N ALA A 155 11.71 -15.71 2.48
CA ALA A 155 10.37 -15.20 2.76
C ALA A 155 9.31 -15.90 1.88
N LEU A 156 9.61 -16.11 0.60
CA LEU A 156 8.70 -16.80 -0.34
C LEU A 156 8.50 -18.26 0.08
N ASP A 157 9.56 -18.97 0.43
CA ASP A 157 9.48 -20.35 0.94
C ASP A 157 8.60 -20.44 2.20
N ALA A 158 8.78 -19.51 3.14
CA ALA A 158 8.00 -19.48 4.36
C ALA A 158 6.51 -19.11 4.12
N LEU A 159 6.24 -18.31 3.09
CA LEU A 159 4.89 -17.89 2.70
C LEU A 159 4.13 -18.96 1.90
N GLY A 160 4.81 -19.92 1.26
CA GLY A 160 4.18 -20.90 0.37
C GLY A 160 3.06 -21.75 1.00
N SER A 161 2.98 -21.82 2.33
CA SER A 161 1.87 -22.49 3.04
C SER A 161 0.62 -21.60 3.23
N TYR A 162 0.72 -20.30 2.97
CA TYR A 162 -0.31 -19.29 3.27
C TYR A 162 -0.81 -18.54 2.04
N VAL A 163 -0.18 -18.73 0.90
CA VAL A 163 -0.50 -18.10 -0.38
C VAL A 163 0.07 -18.95 -1.50
N GLU A 164 -0.62 -19.04 -2.63
CA GLU A 164 -0.16 -19.83 -3.78
C GLU A 164 1.11 -19.23 -4.40
N SER A 165 1.08 -17.93 -4.72
CA SER A 165 2.23 -17.22 -5.27
C SER A 165 2.15 -15.73 -4.93
N PRO A 166 3.00 -15.20 -4.03
CA PRO A 166 3.06 -13.76 -3.76
C PRO A 166 3.40 -12.94 -5.01
N ILE A 167 2.92 -11.70 -5.09
CA ILE A 167 3.41 -10.75 -6.10
C ILE A 167 4.81 -10.30 -5.68
N VAL A 168 5.82 -10.61 -6.50
CA VAL A 168 7.20 -10.20 -6.26
C VAL A 168 7.61 -9.12 -7.25
N ILE A 169 8.06 -7.97 -6.73
CA ILE A 169 8.45 -6.83 -7.56
C ILE A 169 9.84 -6.38 -7.18
N PHE A 170 10.79 -6.42 -8.12
CA PHE A 170 12.01 -5.65 -7.97
C PHE A 170 11.70 -4.18 -8.25
N SER A 171 12.08 -3.29 -7.32
CA SER A 171 11.80 -1.85 -7.41
C SER A 171 12.43 -1.16 -8.62
N GLY A 172 13.40 -1.80 -9.29
CA GLY A 172 14.27 -1.19 -10.29
C GLY A 172 15.52 -0.54 -9.67
N ASN A 173 15.73 -0.63 -8.35
CA ASN A 173 16.92 -0.04 -7.72
C ASN A 173 17.51 -0.95 -6.62
N LYS A 174 17.05 -0.83 -5.37
CA LYS A 174 17.68 -1.49 -4.22
C LYS A 174 16.73 -2.23 -3.26
N SER A 175 15.45 -2.27 -3.59
CA SER A 175 14.45 -3.00 -2.82
C SER A 175 13.67 -4.02 -3.66
N TYR A 176 13.17 -5.04 -2.98
CA TYR A 176 12.19 -6.00 -3.46
C TYR A 176 10.92 -5.84 -2.63
N TYR A 177 9.78 -5.87 -3.30
CA TYR A 177 8.47 -5.91 -2.68
C TYR A 177 7.93 -7.33 -2.75
N VAL A 178 7.48 -7.86 -1.63
CA VAL A 178 6.64 -9.06 -1.56
C VAL A 178 5.25 -8.59 -1.16
N VAL A 179 4.28 -8.74 -2.05
CA VAL A 179 2.94 -8.19 -1.90
C VAL A 179 1.94 -9.33 -1.86
N LEU A 180 1.02 -9.22 -0.91
CA LEU A 180 0.00 -10.21 -0.61
C LEU A 180 -1.37 -9.52 -0.71
N GLU A 181 -2.30 -10.17 -1.39
CA GLU A 181 -3.68 -9.74 -1.50
C GLU A 181 -4.48 -10.34 -0.33
N LEU A 182 -5.35 -9.54 0.28
CA LEU A 182 -6.28 -10.04 1.29
C LEU A 182 -7.40 -10.86 0.61
N PRO A 183 -7.90 -11.93 1.24
CA PRO A 183 -8.97 -12.75 0.65
C PRO A 183 -10.31 -12.03 0.53
N LYS A 184 -10.49 -10.92 1.24
CA LYS A 184 -11.59 -9.97 1.08
C LYS A 184 -11.08 -8.57 1.50
N PRO A 185 -11.67 -7.48 1.00
CA PRO A 185 -11.31 -6.15 1.47
C PRO A 185 -11.75 -5.97 2.93
N ILE A 186 -10.95 -5.26 3.73
CA ILE A 186 -11.30 -4.95 5.12
C ILE A 186 -11.70 -3.48 5.25
N ARG A 187 -12.96 -3.22 5.62
CA ARG A 187 -13.50 -1.87 5.82
C ARG A 187 -13.42 -1.43 7.27
N ALA A 188 -13.46 -0.12 7.48
CA ALA A 188 -13.53 0.45 8.83
C ALA A 188 -14.80 -0.04 9.54
N GLY A 189 -14.66 -0.46 10.81
CA GLY A 189 -15.76 -0.95 11.62
C GLY A 189 -16.02 -2.46 11.55
N GLU A 190 -15.43 -3.19 10.58
CA GLU A 190 -15.58 -4.65 10.49
C GLU A 190 -14.91 -5.38 11.67
N TYR A 191 -13.78 -4.86 12.13
CA TYR A 191 -12.96 -5.45 13.20
C TYR A 191 -13.01 -4.61 14.48
N ASP A 192 -14.11 -3.90 14.71
CA ASP A 192 -14.34 -3.22 15.98
C ASP A 192 -14.45 -4.23 17.11
N ILE A 193 -13.82 -3.93 18.25
CA ILE A 193 -13.89 -4.76 19.45
C ILE A 193 -15.27 -4.59 20.07
N ARG A 194 -15.95 -5.71 20.27
CA ARG A 194 -17.31 -5.77 20.80
C ARG A 194 -17.36 -6.54 22.10
N ASP A 195 -18.26 -6.13 23.00
CA ASP A 195 -18.54 -6.89 24.21
C ASP A 195 -19.38 -8.15 23.92
N ARG A 196 -19.70 -8.90 24.98
CA ARG A 196 -20.54 -10.12 24.89
C ARG A 196 -21.96 -9.85 24.40
N LEU A 197 -22.42 -8.59 24.43
CA LEU A 197 -23.74 -8.14 23.97
C LEU A 197 -23.69 -7.59 22.54
N GLY A 198 -22.51 -7.60 21.89
CA GLY A 198 -22.32 -7.10 20.52
C GLY A 198 -22.14 -5.59 20.41
N VAL A 199 -22.03 -4.88 21.54
CA VAL A 199 -21.82 -3.42 21.57
C VAL A 199 -20.36 -3.11 21.29
N VAL A 200 -20.11 -2.17 20.37
CA VAL A 200 -18.74 -1.71 20.07
C VAL A 200 -18.18 -0.99 21.30
N VAL A 201 -17.18 -1.59 21.92
CA VAL A 201 -16.46 -1.01 23.07
C VAL A 201 -15.21 -0.25 22.64
N ARG A 202 -14.64 -0.61 21.49
CA ARG A 202 -13.48 0.09 20.92
C ARG A 202 -13.48 -0.01 19.40
N ARG A 203 -13.36 1.14 18.75
CA ARG A 203 -13.17 1.21 17.30
C ARG A 203 -11.72 0.91 16.96
N VAL A 204 -11.50 0.04 15.97
CA VAL A 204 -10.17 -0.30 15.49
C VAL A 204 -9.95 0.39 14.14
N SER A 205 -8.89 1.20 14.06
CA SER A 205 -8.58 1.88 12.80
C SER A 205 -7.99 0.91 11.77
N LEU A 206 -8.18 1.21 10.49
CA LEU A 206 -7.57 0.41 9.41
C LEU A 206 -6.03 0.43 9.47
N GLY A 207 -5.42 1.48 10.03
CA GLY A 207 -3.98 1.51 10.27
C GLY A 207 -3.54 0.45 11.29
N GLU A 208 -4.33 0.23 12.34
CA GLU A 208 -4.05 -0.81 13.34
C GLU A 208 -4.28 -2.21 12.77
N VAL A 209 -5.34 -2.41 12.00
CA VAL A 209 -5.57 -3.69 11.30
C VAL A 209 -4.42 -4.00 10.35
N HIS A 210 -3.98 -3.02 9.53
CA HIS A 210 -2.86 -3.20 8.62
C HIS A 210 -1.57 -3.53 9.37
N ARG A 211 -1.28 -2.86 10.48
CA ARG A 211 -0.12 -3.18 11.32
C ARG A 211 -0.21 -4.59 11.92
N ALA A 212 -1.38 -5.00 12.39
CA ALA A 212 -1.58 -6.35 12.90
C ALA A 212 -1.38 -7.42 11.82
N LEU A 213 -1.83 -7.17 10.57
CA LEU A 213 -1.56 -8.05 9.43
C LEU A 213 -0.06 -8.14 9.12
N TYR A 214 0.63 -7.00 9.09
CA TYR A 214 2.08 -6.98 8.90
C TYR A 214 2.81 -7.76 10.01
N GLU A 215 2.43 -7.56 11.27
CA GLU A 215 3.01 -8.30 12.40
C GLU A 215 2.69 -9.80 12.35
N LEU A 216 1.49 -10.18 11.93
CA LEU A 216 1.12 -11.59 11.70
C LEU A 216 2.08 -12.23 10.70
N ILE A 217 2.24 -11.59 9.54
CA ILE A 217 3.11 -12.10 8.48
C ILE A 217 4.54 -12.24 9.00
N VAL A 218 5.11 -11.17 9.57
CA VAL A 218 6.50 -11.17 10.01
C VAL A 218 6.74 -12.15 11.16
N ARG A 219 5.89 -12.17 12.18
CA ARG A 219 6.15 -12.97 13.38
C ARG A 219 5.74 -14.42 13.23
N ARG A 220 4.62 -14.69 12.57
CA ARG A 220 4.04 -16.04 12.49
C ARG A 220 4.40 -16.72 11.18
N TYR A 221 4.15 -16.08 10.04
CA TYR A 221 4.37 -16.73 8.74
C TYR A 221 5.86 -16.82 8.42
N LEU A 222 6.58 -15.72 8.63
CA LEU A 222 8.04 -15.64 8.46
C LEU A 222 8.81 -16.03 9.73
N ARG A 223 8.11 -16.45 10.80
CA ARG A 223 8.68 -16.95 12.06
C ARG A 223 9.67 -15.99 12.74
N ASN A 224 9.54 -14.68 12.47
CA ASN A 224 10.48 -13.66 12.93
C ASN A 224 11.95 -14.01 12.59
N ASP A 225 12.19 -14.60 11.43
CA ASP A 225 13.52 -15.02 11.01
C ASP A 225 14.48 -13.83 10.89
N ASN A 226 15.62 -13.89 11.57
CA ASN A 226 16.63 -12.81 11.57
C ASN A 226 17.30 -12.60 10.21
N GLY A 227 17.38 -13.65 9.38
CA GLY A 227 17.88 -13.59 8.01
C GLY A 227 17.01 -12.70 7.12
N ILE A 228 15.70 -12.69 7.37
CA ILE A 228 14.71 -11.87 6.67
C ILE A 228 14.55 -10.50 7.32
N THR A 229 14.24 -10.47 8.62
CA THR A 229 13.81 -9.25 9.34
C THR A 229 14.86 -8.15 9.37
N ARG A 230 16.16 -8.48 9.28
CA ARG A 230 17.23 -7.49 9.19
C ARG A 230 17.14 -6.59 7.95
N TYR A 231 16.53 -7.08 6.87
CA TYR A 231 16.34 -6.35 5.60
C TYR A 231 14.97 -5.71 5.46
N LEU A 232 14.03 -5.97 6.37
CA LEU A 232 12.70 -5.36 6.31
C LEU A 232 12.77 -3.87 6.62
N ASP A 233 12.09 -3.07 5.80
CA ASP A 233 11.74 -1.69 6.12
C ASP A 233 10.40 -1.65 6.88
N ASN A 234 10.49 -1.47 8.20
CA ASN A 234 9.30 -1.40 9.05
C ASN A 234 8.43 -0.16 8.82
N GLN A 235 8.91 0.85 8.07
CA GLN A 235 8.09 2.00 7.66
C GLN A 235 6.99 1.61 6.67
N VAL A 236 7.01 0.37 6.15
CA VAL A 236 6.01 -0.16 5.22
C VAL A 236 4.73 -0.63 5.90
N ALA A 237 4.69 -0.69 7.23
CA ALA A 237 3.49 -1.06 8.00
C ALA A 237 2.40 0.04 8.05
N GLU A 238 2.16 0.73 6.93
CA GLU A 238 1.14 1.77 6.78
C GLU A 238 0.26 1.53 5.54
N PRO A 239 -1.08 1.63 5.68
CA PRO A 239 -2.00 1.33 4.57
C PRO A 239 -1.93 2.31 3.40
N LYS A 240 -1.39 3.52 3.63
CA LYS A 240 -1.14 4.53 2.60
C LYS A 240 0.23 4.40 1.94
N ARG A 241 1.02 3.38 2.27
CA ARG A 241 2.29 3.12 1.58
C ARG A 241 2.01 2.94 0.08
N LEU A 242 2.91 3.49 -0.73
CA LEU A 242 2.81 3.48 -2.18
C LEU A 242 3.75 2.43 -2.75
N LEU A 243 3.21 1.55 -3.58
CA LEU A 243 3.91 0.47 -4.26
C LEU A 243 4.20 0.89 -5.70
N ARG A 244 5.40 0.59 -6.20
CA ARG A 244 5.76 0.84 -7.60
C ARG A 244 4.97 -0.07 -8.52
N ILE A 245 4.50 0.47 -9.64
CA ILE A 245 3.83 -0.32 -10.67
C ILE A 245 4.89 -0.92 -11.61
N PRO A 246 4.98 -2.26 -11.74
CA PRO A 246 5.82 -2.92 -12.73
C PRO A 246 5.69 -2.35 -14.15
N GLY A 247 6.81 -2.30 -14.88
CA GLY A 247 6.93 -1.72 -16.21
C GLY A 247 7.35 -0.24 -16.22
N PHE A 248 6.99 0.54 -15.19
CA PHE A 248 7.44 1.93 -15.08
C PHE A 248 8.87 2.04 -14.53
N ARG A 249 9.62 3.04 -14.97
CA ARG A 249 11.03 3.24 -14.61
C ARG A 249 11.17 3.78 -13.19
N HIS A 250 12.25 3.40 -12.50
CA HIS A 250 12.63 3.97 -11.22
C HIS A 250 13.34 5.32 -11.43
N GLU A 251 12.94 6.35 -10.68
CA GLU A 251 13.37 7.73 -10.87
C GLU A 251 14.87 7.99 -10.63
N VAL A 252 15.55 7.12 -9.90
CA VAL A 252 17.01 7.19 -9.63
C VAL A 252 17.86 6.36 -10.58
N SER A 253 17.47 5.12 -10.89
CA SER A 253 18.28 4.20 -11.70
C SER A 253 17.89 4.19 -13.18
N GLY A 254 16.69 4.65 -13.51
CA GLY A 254 16.09 4.54 -14.85
C GLY A 254 15.70 3.12 -15.27
N GLN A 255 15.97 2.11 -14.43
CA GLN A 255 15.57 0.72 -14.68
C GLN A 255 14.08 0.53 -14.37
N PRO A 256 13.36 -0.31 -15.14
CA PRO A 256 11.96 -0.60 -14.85
C PRO A 256 11.82 -1.32 -13.51
N ALA A 257 10.76 -0.99 -12.76
CA ALA A 257 10.25 -1.91 -11.76
C ALA A 257 9.81 -3.19 -12.47
N GLN A 258 10.22 -4.34 -11.97
CA GLN A 258 10.10 -5.61 -12.67
C GLN A 258 9.29 -6.60 -11.85
N LEU A 259 8.27 -7.18 -12.47
CA LEU A 259 7.52 -8.28 -11.91
C LEU A 259 8.35 -9.56 -12.02
N LEU A 260 8.41 -10.34 -10.95
CA LEU A 260 9.23 -11.54 -10.85
C LEU A 260 8.37 -12.76 -10.44
N ASP A 261 8.83 -13.95 -10.81
CA ASP A 261 8.35 -15.20 -10.22
C ASP A 261 8.96 -15.46 -8.84
N THR A 262 8.61 -16.61 -8.24
CA THR A 262 9.11 -17.03 -6.93
C THR A 262 10.60 -17.36 -6.90
N ASP A 263 11.19 -17.63 -8.07
CA ASP A 263 12.63 -17.86 -8.24
C ASP A 263 13.39 -16.55 -8.56
N LEU A 264 12.69 -15.41 -8.49
CA LEU A 264 13.20 -14.07 -8.76
C LEU A 264 13.62 -13.83 -10.22
N HIS A 265 13.08 -14.61 -11.15
CA HIS A 265 13.24 -14.36 -12.58
C HIS A 265 12.15 -13.42 -13.08
N PRO A 266 12.47 -12.52 -14.03
CA PRO A 266 11.48 -11.69 -14.69
C PRO A 266 10.37 -12.49 -15.35
N ILE A 267 9.13 -12.04 -15.18
CA ILE A 267 7.96 -12.59 -15.86
C ILE A 267 7.19 -11.51 -16.60
N ASP A 268 6.30 -11.94 -17.51
CA ASP A 268 5.41 -11.06 -18.24
C ASP A 268 4.42 -10.35 -17.30
N LEU A 269 4.02 -9.13 -17.68
CA LEU A 269 3.01 -8.37 -16.94
C LEU A 269 1.61 -8.94 -17.18
N ASP A 270 1.25 -9.94 -16.36
CA ASP A 270 -0.07 -10.57 -16.35
C ASP A 270 -0.81 -10.22 -15.06
N PRO A 271 -1.98 -9.54 -15.12
CA PRO A 271 -2.80 -9.25 -13.95
C PRO A 271 -3.22 -10.47 -13.12
N SER A 272 -3.22 -11.69 -13.68
CA SER A 272 -3.56 -12.93 -12.98
C SER A 272 -2.66 -13.25 -11.77
N VAL A 273 -1.51 -12.58 -11.65
CA VAL A 273 -0.67 -12.67 -10.45
C VAL A 273 -1.39 -12.20 -9.18
N MET A 274 -2.35 -11.28 -9.30
CA MET A 274 -3.13 -10.81 -8.14
C MET A 274 -4.03 -11.92 -7.58
N ASP A 275 -4.63 -12.75 -8.45
CA ASP A 275 -5.49 -13.86 -8.03
C ASP A 275 -4.71 -14.93 -7.25
N ARG A 276 -3.44 -15.15 -7.62
CA ARG A 276 -2.56 -16.15 -6.98
C ARG A 276 -1.91 -15.65 -5.69
N ALA A 277 -1.88 -14.34 -5.48
CA ALA A 277 -1.26 -13.72 -4.30
C ALA A 277 -2.19 -13.55 -3.11
N VAL A 278 -3.38 -14.17 -3.17
CA VAL A 278 -4.39 -14.11 -2.13
C VAL A 278 -3.98 -14.97 -0.94
N LEU A 279 -3.89 -14.34 0.23
CA LEU A 279 -3.71 -15.03 1.50
C LEU A 279 -4.87 -16.01 1.77
N THR A 280 -4.57 -17.15 2.39
CA THR A 280 -5.60 -18.07 2.85
C THR A 280 -6.60 -17.37 3.78
N LYS A 281 -7.85 -17.85 3.79
CA LYS A 281 -8.93 -17.28 4.62
C LYS A 281 -8.58 -17.24 6.11
N ASP A 282 -7.71 -18.14 6.56
CA ASP A 282 -7.24 -18.22 7.94
C ASP A 282 -6.49 -16.96 8.38
N ALA A 283 -5.89 -16.20 7.45
CA ALA A 283 -5.22 -14.94 7.77
C ALA A 283 -6.13 -13.91 8.44
N LEU A 284 -7.42 -13.88 8.07
CA LEU A 284 -8.41 -12.98 8.68
C LEU A 284 -8.81 -13.43 10.10
N THR A 285 -8.77 -14.73 10.37
CA THR A 285 -9.00 -15.28 11.72
C THR A 285 -7.77 -15.07 12.61
N ASP A 286 -6.58 -15.26 12.05
CA ASP A 286 -5.32 -15.14 12.77
C ASP A 286 -5.01 -13.70 13.16
N VAL A 287 -5.26 -12.73 12.28
CA VAL A 287 -5.06 -11.31 12.60
C VAL A 287 -5.98 -10.86 13.73
N TRP A 288 -7.18 -11.42 13.81
CA TRP A 288 -8.14 -11.07 14.85
C TRP A 288 -7.65 -11.43 16.25
N SER A 289 -7.00 -12.59 16.38
CA SER A 289 -6.38 -13.01 17.62
C SER A 289 -5.30 -12.02 18.09
N LEU A 290 -4.57 -11.41 17.15
CA LEU A 290 -3.57 -10.37 17.46
C LEU A 290 -4.24 -9.05 17.87
N ILE A 291 -5.29 -8.63 17.15
CA ILE A 291 -6.02 -7.39 17.46
C ILE A 291 -6.61 -7.45 18.88
N TYR A 292 -7.20 -8.59 19.28
CA TYR A 292 -7.66 -8.77 20.66
C TYR A 292 -6.54 -8.82 21.68
N ALA A 293 -5.39 -9.42 21.34
CA ALA A 293 -4.23 -9.46 22.24
C ALA A 293 -3.63 -8.07 22.51
N LEU A 294 -3.80 -7.09 21.60
CA LEU A 294 -3.40 -5.71 21.81
C LEU A 294 -4.23 -5.01 22.91
N ASP A 295 -5.46 -5.45 23.14
CA ASP A 295 -6.40 -4.86 24.11
C ASP A 295 -6.52 -5.67 25.41
N ALA A 296 -5.92 -6.85 25.48
CA ALA A 296 -5.84 -7.62 26.71
C ALA A 296 -5.07 -6.77 27.77
N PRO A 297 -5.63 -6.58 28.98
CA PRO A 297 -4.87 -5.92 30.05
C PRO A 297 -3.55 -6.66 30.19
N ARG A 298 -2.42 -5.93 30.17
CA ARG A 298 -1.08 -6.48 30.37
C ARG A 298 -1.00 -7.10 31.78
N THR A 299 -1.52 -8.30 31.94
CA THR A 299 -1.40 -9.12 33.14
C THR A 299 0.02 -9.64 33.17
N GLY A 300 0.96 -8.82 33.66
CA GLY A 300 2.37 -9.20 33.67
C GLY A 300 3.39 -8.20 34.20
N ARG A 301 3.01 -6.97 34.61
CA ARG A 301 3.87 -6.14 35.46
C ARG A 301 3.07 -5.70 36.66
N LYS A 302 3.52 -6.13 37.84
CA LYS A 302 3.05 -5.65 39.14
C LYS A 302 2.82 -4.14 39.03
N ALA A 303 1.57 -3.72 39.23
CA ALA A 303 1.25 -2.34 39.53
C ALA A 303 2.00 -1.98 40.82
N VAL A 304 3.18 -1.39 40.69
CA VAL A 304 3.75 -0.61 41.79
C VAL A 304 2.86 0.62 41.85
N MET A 305 1.91 0.62 42.79
CA MET A 305 1.16 1.81 43.15
C MET A 305 2.18 2.86 43.61
N SER A 306 2.52 3.79 42.71
CA SER A 306 3.17 5.04 43.09
C SER A 306 2.11 5.89 43.78
N THR A 307 2.19 5.98 45.11
CA THR A 307 1.34 6.79 45.98
C THR A 307 1.69 8.29 45.88
N ASN A 308 1.77 8.85 44.67
CA ASN A 308 2.13 10.26 44.50
C ASN A 308 1.16 11.00 43.54
N PRO A 309 0.13 11.68 44.06
CA PRO A 309 -0.96 12.25 43.25
C PRO A 309 -0.62 13.60 42.58
N ARG A 310 0.63 13.82 42.12
CA ARG A 310 1.07 15.13 41.62
C ARG A 310 1.91 15.16 40.33
N ARG A 311 1.90 14.10 39.51
CA ARG A 311 2.51 14.14 38.17
C ARG A 311 1.72 13.32 37.16
N ASP A 312 0.53 13.78 36.80
CA ASP A 312 -0.19 13.32 35.60
C ASP A 312 -0.85 14.52 34.92
N THR A 313 -0.03 15.42 34.38
CA THR A 313 -0.45 16.37 33.34
C THR A 313 0.77 16.74 32.51
N LYS A 314 0.90 16.14 31.32
CA LYS A 314 1.25 16.77 30.03
C LYS A 314 1.74 15.71 29.05
N TRP A 315 0.83 15.29 28.18
CA TRP A 315 1.18 14.85 26.84
C TRP A 315 1.37 16.11 26.01
N ASP A 316 2.62 16.54 25.84
CA ASP A 316 2.96 17.57 24.87
C ASP A 316 2.86 16.97 23.46
N CYS A 317 1.96 17.54 22.69
CA CYS A 317 1.81 17.35 21.26
C CYS A 317 3.07 17.87 20.56
N LEU A 318 3.66 17.06 19.68
CA LEU A 318 4.75 17.48 18.81
C LEU A 318 4.26 18.48 17.76
N THR A 319 4.84 19.68 17.80
CA THR A 319 5.02 20.61 16.67
C THR A 319 5.88 20.03 15.57
#